data_AF-A0A5D4SUL2-F1
#
_entry.id   AF-A0A5D4SUL2-F1
#
_cell.length_a   1.000
_cell.length_b   1.000
_cell.length_c   1.000
_cell.angle_alpha   90.00
_cell.angle_beta   90.00
_cell.angle_gamma   90.00
#
_symmetry.space_group_name_H-M   'P 1'
#
loop_
_entity.id
_entity.type
_entity.pdbx_description
1 polymer ?
#
loop_
_entity_poly.entity_id
_entity_poly.type
_entity_poly.pdbx_seq_one_letter_code
_entity_poly.pdbx_strand_id
1 'polypeptide(L)'
;MNLSIQQLQSIDFILKRITLNSDYPLLYKKNLKLVVEINDSYWYGDFVRMEGSKVFQYYIDNAGDVEVNNFSVTGSNAVPTLSKIWKAYTEATKGSEGYHYFSNPFKSISDLPLLFDTLLWLLSSSEVDNEDSSIFPYLHNARKIDNTLELPFIYLKDELIKLISIVEIND
;
A
#
# COMPACT_ATOMS: atom_id res chain seq x y z
N MET A 1 -8.08 -3.60 13.03
CA MET A 1 -8.33 -2.14 13.11
C MET A 1 -9.11 -1.73 11.87
N ASN A 2 -10.17 -0.92 11.99
CA ASN A 2 -10.89 -0.41 10.82
C ASN A 2 -10.05 0.66 10.13
N LEU A 3 -9.84 0.53 8.83
CA LEU A 3 -9.11 1.51 8.02
C LEU A 3 -9.95 1.87 6.80
N SER A 4 -9.81 3.10 6.33
CA SER A 4 -10.38 3.48 5.03
C SER A 4 -9.60 2.87 3.88
N ILE A 5 -10.24 2.84 2.70
CA ILE A 5 -9.60 2.36 1.49
C ILE A 5 -8.35 3.17 1.14
N GLN A 6 -8.35 4.48 1.38
CA GLN A 6 -7.19 5.36 1.18
C GLN A 6 -6.02 5.00 2.09
N GLN A 7 -6.31 4.68 3.35
CA GLN A 7 -5.30 4.25 4.31
C GLN A 7 -4.69 2.89 3.92
N LEU A 8 -5.52 1.95 3.45
CA LEU A 8 -5.06 0.66 2.93
C LEU A 8 -4.22 0.81 1.66
N GLN A 9 -4.64 1.68 0.73
CA GLN A 9 -3.88 2.04 -0.47
C GLN A 9 -2.51 2.65 -0.12
N SER A 10 -2.46 3.53 0.88
CA SER A 10 -1.22 4.14 1.36
C SER A 10 -0.26 3.12 1.97
N ILE A 11 -0.74 2.21 2.81
CA ILE A 11 0.08 1.14 3.38
C ILE A 11 0.57 0.18 2.29
N ASP A 12 -0.32 -0.27 1.40
CA ASP A 12 0.02 -1.18 0.30
C ASP A 12 1.05 -0.55 -0.65
N PHE A 13 0.94 0.75 -0.92
CA PHE A 13 1.95 1.50 -1.65
C PHE A 13 3.34 1.43 -0.98
N ILE A 14 3.44 1.70 0.34
CA ILE A 14 4.72 1.59 1.04
C ILE A 14 5.25 0.15 1.03
N LEU A 15 4.39 -0.84 1.31
CA LEU A 15 4.75 -2.26 1.31
C LEU A 15 5.33 -2.69 -0.05
N LYS A 16 4.76 -2.21 -1.16
CA LYS A 16 5.30 -2.43 -2.51
C LYS A 16 6.59 -1.67 -2.76
N ARG A 17 6.70 -0.41 -2.33
CA ARG A 17 7.94 0.37 -2.48
C ARG A 17 9.13 -0.29 -1.78
N ILE A 18 8.93 -0.87 -0.60
CA ILE A 18 10.00 -1.56 0.14
C ILE A 18 10.34 -2.92 -0.48
N THR A 19 9.35 -3.70 -0.91
CA THR A 19 9.59 -5.03 -1.51
C THR A 19 10.16 -4.95 -2.94
N LEU A 20 9.93 -3.84 -3.65
CA LEU A 20 10.51 -3.58 -4.98
C LEU A 20 11.93 -2.97 -4.94
N ASN A 21 12.43 -2.54 -3.78
CA ASN A 21 13.73 -1.86 -3.67
C ASN A 21 14.80 -2.79 -3.10
N SER A 22 15.88 -2.99 -3.86
CA SER A 22 17.04 -3.83 -3.48
C SER A 22 17.81 -3.33 -2.26
N ASP A 23 17.61 -2.08 -1.84
CA ASP A 23 18.19 -1.53 -0.61
C ASP A 23 17.65 -2.18 0.67
N TYR A 24 16.56 -2.95 0.57
CA TYR A 24 15.91 -3.68 1.67
C TYR A 24 16.08 -5.20 1.51
N PRO A 25 17.28 -5.76 1.74
CA PRO A 25 17.60 -7.13 1.33
C PRO A 25 16.72 -8.21 1.98
N LEU A 26 16.18 -7.96 3.18
CA LEU A 26 15.31 -8.89 3.90
C LEU A 26 13.87 -8.93 3.35
N LEU A 27 13.47 -7.90 2.61
CA LEU A 27 12.11 -7.73 2.08
C LEU A 27 12.07 -7.72 0.54
N TYR A 28 13.21 -7.48 -0.10
CA TYR A 28 13.31 -7.38 -1.54
C TYR A 28 12.82 -8.65 -2.24
N LYS A 29 11.95 -8.49 -3.24
CA LYS A 29 11.26 -9.54 -4.00
C LYS A 29 10.30 -10.43 -3.22
N LYS A 30 10.03 -10.15 -1.95
CA LYS A 30 8.94 -10.84 -1.25
C LYS A 30 7.58 -10.42 -1.81
N ASN A 31 6.69 -11.39 -2.04
CA ASN A 31 5.32 -11.12 -2.46
C ASN A 31 4.42 -10.94 -1.21
N LEU A 32 4.56 -9.77 -0.57
CA LEU A 32 3.80 -9.45 0.64
C LEU A 32 2.46 -8.81 0.30
N LYS A 33 1.39 -9.24 0.98
CA LYS A 33 0.03 -8.73 0.80
C LYS A 33 -0.61 -8.39 2.14
N LEU A 34 -1.43 -7.33 2.15
CA LEU A 34 -2.29 -7.01 3.28
C LEU A 34 -3.48 -7.98 3.31
N VAL A 35 -3.77 -8.52 4.49
CA VAL A 35 -4.97 -9.33 4.75
C VAL A 35 -6.01 -8.45 5.42
N VAL A 36 -7.20 -8.41 4.83
CA VAL A 36 -8.35 -7.65 5.33
C VAL A 36 -9.56 -8.54 5.59
N GLU A 37 -10.43 -8.12 6.49
CA GLU A 37 -11.76 -8.70 6.68
C GLU A 37 -12.79 -7.81 5.99
N ILE A 38 -13.60 -8.41 5.11
CA ILE A 38 -14.71 -7.79 4.39
C ILE A 38 -15.88 -8.78 4.47
N ASN A 39 -17.02 -8.37 5.02
CA ASN A 39 -18.22 -9.21 5.17
C ASN A 39 -17.92 -10.59 5.79
N ASP A 40 -17.29 -10.59 6.97
CA ASP A 40 -16.90 -11.78 7.74
C ASP A 40 -16.02 -12.79 7.00
N SER A 41 -15.39 -12.36 5.89
CA SER A 41 -14.45 -13.15 5.10
C SER A 41 -13.09 -12.47 5.03
N TYR A 42 -12.02 -13.25 5.07
CA TYR A 42 -10.65 -12.74 4.96
C TYR A 42 -10.17 -12.78 3.51
N TRP A 43 -9.65 -11.65 3.06
CA TRP A 43 -9.20 -11.42 1.69
C TRP A 43 -7.79 -10.83 1.68
N TYR A 44 -7.06 -11.13 0.61
CA TYR A 44 -5.82 -10.43 0.25
C TYR A 44 -5.84 -10.07 -1.24
N GLY A 45 -4.99 -9.13 -1.63
CA GLY A 45 -4.91 -8.65 -3.00
C GLY A 45 -4.08 -7.37 -3.08
N ASP A 46 -4.30 -6.60 -4.15
CA ASP A 46 -3.59 -5.36 -4.45
C ASP A 46 -4.53 -4.15 -4.32
N PHE A 47 -4.32 -3.31 -3.31
CA PHE A 47 -5.07 -2.06 -3.14
C PHE A 47 -4.61 -0.97 -4.12
N VAL A 48 -3.32 -1.00 -4.49
CA VAL A 48 -2.77 -0.20 -5.58
C VAL A 48 -2.03 -1.07 -6.59
N ARG A 49 -2.13 -0.77 -7.88
CA ARG A 49 -1.27 -1.39 -8.89
C ARG A 49 -0.07 -0.49 -9.13
N MET A 50 1.12 -1.09 -9.26
CA MET A 50 2.36 -0.35 -9.42
C MET A 50 3.16 -0.82 -10.62
N GLU A 51 3.74 0.14 -11.34
CA GLU A 51 4.76 -0.09 -12.35
C GLU A 51 6.02 0.64 -11.91
N GLY A 52 7.04 -0.14 -11.53
CA GLY A 52 8.22 0.40 -10.84
C GLY A 52 7.83 1.14 -9.55
N SER A 53 8.04 2.45 -9.53
CA SER A 53 7.82 3.29 -8.36
C SER A 53 6.48 4.07 -8.38
N LYS A 54 5.70 3.95 -9.46
CA LYS A 54 4.48 4.72 -9.70
C LYS A 54 3.24 3.86 -9.52
N VAL A 55 2.19 4.44 -8.96
CA VAL A 55 0.86 3.83 -8.94
C VAL A 55 0.18 4.13 -10.28
N PHE A 56 -0.54 3.16 -10.85
CA PHE A 56 -1.21 3.37 -12.13
C PHE A 56 -2.64 2.79 -12.15
N GLN A 57 -3.49 3.39 -12.98
CA GLN A 57 -4.84 2.90 -13.28
C GLN A 57 -5.17 3.07 -14.76
N TYR A 58 -6.01 2.19 -15.28
CA TYR A 58 -6.57 2.36 -16.63
C TYR A 58 -7.82 3.22 -16.55
N TYR A 59 -7.99 4.11 -17.51
CA TYR A 59 -9.20 4.90 -17.69
C TYR A 59 -9.55 4.99 -19.17
N ILE A 60 -10.80 5.32 -19.48
CA ILE A 60 -11.23 5.64 -20.84
C ILE A 60 -11.21 7.15 -20.98
N ASP A 61 -10.48 7.66 -21.97
CA ASP A 61 -10.39 9.09 -22.22
C ASP A 61 -11.62 9.63 -22.97
N ASN A 62 -11.61 10.92 -23.32
CA ASN A 62 -12.73 11.54 -24.03
C ASN A 62 -12.88 11.08 -25.49
N ALA A 63 -11.86 10.43 -26.06
CA ALA A 63 -11.90 9.84 -27.40
C ALA A 63 -12.42 8.39 -27.39
N GLY A 64 -12.54 7.78 -26.20
CA GLY A 64 -12.93 6.37 -26.05
C GLY A 64 -11.72 5.43 -26.01
N ASP A 65 -10.50 5.96 -25.99
CA ASP A 65 -9.27 5.18 -25.93
C ASP A 65 -8.96 4.77 -24.48
N VAL A 66 -8.40 3.57 -24.31
CA VAL A 66 -7.96 3.06 -23.00
C VAL A 66 -6.55 3.56 -22.73
N GLU A 67 -6.44 4.44 -21.75
CA GLU A 67 -5.19 5.11 -21.38
C GLU A 67 -4.76 4.76 -19.96
N VAL A 68 -3.50 5.06 -19.62
CA VAL A 68 -2.92 4.83 -18.29
C VAL A 68 -2.74 6.14 -17.55
N ASN A 69 -3.45 6.31 -16.44
CA ASN A 69 -3.19 7.38 -15.49
C ASN A 69 -2.08 6.94 -14.52
N ASN A 70 -1.03 7.73 -14.43
CA ASN A 70 0.10 7.51 -13.52
C ASN A 70 0.05 8.52 -12.38
N PHE A 71 0.01 8.00 -11.16
CA PHE A 71 -0.01 8.77 -9.93
C PHE A 71 1.40 8.86 -9.33
N SER A 72 1.71 10.04 -8.82
CA SER A 72 2.98 10.35 -8.19
C SER A 72 2.77 10.71 -6.71
N VAL A 73 3.88 10.79 -5.97
CA VAL A 73 3.93 11.38 -4.61
C VAL A 73 4.30 12.87 -4.65
N THR A 74 4.62 13.40 -5.84
CA THR A 74 4.97 14.80 -6.08
C THR A 74 4.52 15.26 -7.48
N GLY A 75 4.38 16.57 -7.68
CA GLY A 75 4.02 17.16 -8.98
C GLY A 75 2.51 17.25 -9.21
N SER A 76 2.11 17.49 -10.47
CA SER A 76 0.71 17.78 -10.85
C SER A 76 -0.25 16.60 -10.67
N ASN A 77 0.26 15.37 -10.74
CA ASN A 77 -0.53 14.14 -10.59
C ASN A 77 -0.29 13.50 -9.21
N ALA A 78 0.07 14.31 -8.21
CA ALA A 78 0.28 13.84 -6.86
C ALA A 78 -1.05 13.44 -6.23
N VAL A 79 -1.08 12.26 -5.61
CA VAL A 79 -2.23 11.85 -4.77
C VAL A 79 -1.93 12.26 -3.33
N PRO A 80 -2.76 13.10 -2.68
CA PRO A 80 -2.47 13.62 -1.35
C PRO A 80 -2.14 12.54 -0.32
N THR A 81 -2.93 11.46 -0.28
CA THR A 81 -2.76 10.35 0.67
C THR A 81 -1.42 9.62 0.47
N LEU A 82 -1.03 9.36 -0.79
CA LEU A 82 0.26 8.76 -1.12
C LEU A 82 1.43 9.69 -0.80
N SER A 83 1.24 11.00 -1.00
CA SER A 83 2.26 12.02 -0.73
C SER A 83 2.54 12.14 0.77
N LYS A 84 1.48 12.13 1.59
CA LYS A 84 1.52 12.15 3.05
C LYS A 84 2.23 10.91 3.63
N ILE A 85 1.81 9.70 3.25
CA ILE A 85 2.47 8.47 3.73
C ILE A 85 3.93 8.39 3.26
N TRP A 86 4.22 8.83 2.03
CA TRP A 86 5.59 8.86 1.53
C TRP A 86 6.46 9.82 2.33
N LYS A 87 5.95 11.01 2.67
CA LYS A 87 6.65 11.97 3.53
C LYS A 87 7.00 11.34 4.88
N ALA A 88 6.02 10.78 5.59
CA ALA A 88 6.22 10.12 6.87
C ALA A 88 7.24 8.98 6.77
N TYR A 89 7.16 8.16 5.72
CA TYR A 89 8.15 7.14 5.43
C TYR A 89 9.55 7.71 5.21
N THR A 90 9.71 8.79 4.44
CA THR A 90 11.03 9.39 4.22
C THR A 90 11.61 10.01 5.49
N GLU A 91 10.78 10.59 6.36
CA GLU A 91 11.21 11.13 7.65
C GLU A 91 11.67 9.99 8.59
N ALA A 92 10.89 8.91 8.64
CA ALA A 92 11.23 7.71 9.41
C ALA A 92 12.49 6.99 8.93
N THR A 93 12.94 7.21 7.69
CA THR A 93 14.09 6.52 7.10
C THR A 93 15.36 7.37 6.98
N LYS A 94 15.23 8.71 7.09
CA LYS A 94 16.38 9.63 7.05
C LYS A 94 16.99 9.88 8.44
N GLY A 95 16.26 9.60 9.51
CA GLY A 95 16.67 9.95 10.87
C GLY A 95 16.62 11.46 11.11
N SER A 96 16.74 11.87 12.37
CA SER A 96 16.79 13.29 12.74
C SER A 96 18.09 13.92 12.22
N GLU A 97 18.01 15.14 11.68
CA GLU A 97 19.19 15.91 11.27
C GLU A 97 20.24 15.92 12.40
N GLY A 98 21.47 15.47 12.10
CA GLY A 98 22.60 15.44 13.05
C GLY A 98 22.98 14.07 13.62
N TYR A 99 22.21 13.00 13.37
CA TYR A 99 22.59 11.64 13.81
C TYR A 99 23.35 10.87 12.73
N HIS A 100 24.68 10.89 12.79
CA HIS A 100 25.57 10.19 11.86
C HIS A 100 25.46 8.65 11.85
N TYR A 101 24.71 8.06 12.79
CA TYR A 101 24.57 6.60 12.96
C TYR A 101 23.12 6.10 12.81
N PHE A 102 22.24 6.90 12.22
CA PHE A 102 20.86 6.44 12.01
C PHE A 102 20.80 5.30 10.99
N SER A 103 20.19 4.18 11.38
CA SER A 103 19.92 3.05 10.50
C SER A 103 18.45 3.06 10.10
N ASN A 104 18.18 3.04 8.81
CA ASN A 104 16.82 2.88 8.28
C ASN A 104 16.22 1.55 8.79
N PRO A 105 15.11 1.59 9.56
CA PRO A 105 14.58 0.40 10.22
C PRO A 105 14.16 -0.69 9.22
N PHE A 106 13.64 -0.31 8.04
CA PHE A 106 13.22 -1.25 7.00
C PHE A 106 14.35 -2.10 6.41
N LYS A 107 15.62 -1.71 6.61
CA LYS A 107 16.76 -2.54 6.20
C LYS A 107 16.98 -3.75 7.10
N SER A 108 16.47 -3.72 8.32
CA SER A 108 16.71 -4.73 9.35
C SER A 108 15.47 -5.53 9.74
N ILE A 109 14.27 -5.09 9.33
CA ILE A 109 13.02 -5.81 9.62
C ILE A 109 12.94 -7.06 8.76
N SER A 110 12.95 -8.23 9.40
CA SER A 110 12.65 -9.54 8.81
C SER A 110 11.35 -10.17 9.33
N ASP A 111 10.87 -9.70 10.48
CA ASP A 111 9.69 -10.22 11.17
C ASP A 111 8.40 -9.55 10.66
N LEU A 112 7.42 -10.35 10.24
CA LEU A 112 6.17 -9.84 9.65
C LEU A 112 5.28 -9.10 10.66
N PRO A 113 5.09 -9.57 11.91
CA PRO A 113 4.44 -8.78 12.95
C PRO A 113 5.09 -7.42 13.18
N LEU A 114 6.42 -7.36 13.28
CA LEU A 114 7.13 -6.08 13.42
C LEU A 114 6.92 -5.17 12.20
N LEU A 115 6.94 -5.74 10.98
CA LEU A 115 6.64 -4.99 9.76
C LEU A 115 5.22 -4.42 9.78
N PHE A 116 4.24 -5.23 10.18
CA PHE A 116 2.84 -4.83 10.31
C PHE A 116 2.69 -3.65 11.26
N ASP A 117 3.22 -3.76 12.48
CA ASP A 117 3.16 -2.70 13.48
C ASP A 117 3.89 -1.43 13.01
N THR A 118 5.02 -1.59 12.32
CA THR A 118 5.77 -0.45 11.76
C THR A 118 4.97 0.28 10.67
N LEU A 119 4.24 -0.45 9.82
CA LEU A 119 3.38 0.15 8.81
C LEU A 119 2.18 0.87 9.42
N LEU A 120 1.61 0.33 10.50
CA LEU A 120 0.53 0.99 11.25
C LEU A 120 1.02 2.27 11.95
N TRP A 121 2.23 2.22 12.54
CA TRP A 121 2.87 3.40 13.11
C TRP A 121 3.14 4.48 12.04
N LEU A 122 3.64 4.09 10.87
CA LEU A 122 3.80 5.03 9.77
C LEU A 122 2.47 5.68 9.37
N LEU A 123 1.42 4.86 9.23
CA LEU A 123 0.10 5.38 8.87
C LEU A 123 -0.38 6.40 9.90
N SER A 124 -0.32 6.09 11.20
CA SER A 124 -0.76 7.00 12.26
C SER A 124 0.07 8.29 12.34
N SER A 125 1.35 8.24 11.96
CA SER A 125 2.22 9.42 11.89
C SER A 125 2.01 10.30 10.64
N SER A 126 1.32 9.80 9.62
CA SER A 126 1.26 10.42 8.29
C SER A 126 0.10 11.38 8.06
N GLU A 127 -0.83 11.53 9.01
CA GLU A 127 -2.04 12.36 8.86
C GLU A 127 -2.87 11.99 7.60
N VAL A 128 -2.83 10.72 7.19
CA VAL A 128 -3.65 10.20 6.09
C VAL A 128 -5.07 10.03 6.58
N ASP A 129 -5.90 10.99 6.16
CA ASP A 129 -7.32 11.05 6.45
C ASP A 129 -8.18 10.50 5.29
N ASN A 130 -9.49 10.43 5.54
CA ASN A 130 -10.50 10.05 4.56
C ASN A 130 -10.76 11.19 3.57
N GLU A 131 -9.76 11.53 2.77
CA GLU A 131 -9.87 12.49 1.68
C GLU A 131 -10.32 11.79 0.38
N ASP A 132 -10.98 12.54 -0.50
CA ASP A 132 -11.27 12.06 -1.85
C ASP A 132 -9.96 11.74 -2.58
N SER A 133 -9.86 10.50 -3.06
CA SER A 133 -8.72 10.00 -3.80
C SER A 133 -9.11 9.78 -5.25
N SER A 134 -8.23 10.16 -6.17
CA SER A 134 -8.39 9.85 -7.60
C SER A 134 -8.10 8.38 -7.92
N ILE A 135 -7.60 7.61 -6.94
CA ILE A 135 -7.37 6.17 -7.06
C ILE A 135 -8.69 5.44 -6.78
N PHE A 136 -9.18 4.68 -7.76
CA PHE A 136 -10.37 3.87 -7.59
C PHE A 136 -10.29 2.93 -6.37
N PRO A 137 -11.38 2.78 -5.59
CA PRO A 137 -11.40 2.02 -4.35
C PRO A 137 -11.57 0.52 -4.63
N TYR A 138 -10.56 -0.09 -5.25
CA TYR A 138 -10.55 -1.49 -5.60
C TYR A 138 -9.55 -2.28 -4.76
N LEU A 139 -9.89 -3.54 -4.46
CA LEU A 139 -8.92 -4.59 -4.17
C LEU A 139 -8.76 -5.43 -5.44
N HIS A 140 -7.66 -5.25 -6.17
CA HIS A 140 -7.35 -6.01 -7.37
C HIS A 140 -6.79 -7.40 -7.02
N ASN A 141 -6.92 -8.37 -7.94
CA ASN A 141 -6.44 -9.74 -7.77
C ASN A 141 -6.87 -10.33 -6.42
N ALA A 142 -8.13 -10.11 -6.06
CA ALA A 142 -8.65 -10.41 -4.74
C ALA A 142 -8.81 -11.92 -4.57
N ARG A 143 -8.24 -12.47 -3.51
CA ARG A 143 -8.33 -13.89 -3.18
C ARG A 143 -8.75 -14.05 -1.72
N LYS A 144 -9.64 -15.00 -1.46
CA LYS A 144 -9.92 -15.40 -0.09
C LYS A 144 -8.69 -16.09 0.51
N ILE A 145 -8.47 -15.91 1.82
CA ILE A 145 -7.33 -16.53 2.52
C ILE A 145 -7.36 -18.06 2.49
N ASP A 146 -8.57 -18.64 2.41
CA ASP A 146 -8.80 -20.09 2.29
C ASP A 146 -8.66 -20.61 0.84
N ASN A 147 -8.31 -19.73 -0.10
CA ASN A 147 -8.18 -19.99 -1.54
C ASN A 147 -9.45 -20.58 -2.20
N THR A 148 -10.63 -20.41 -1.60
CA THR A 148 -11.89 -20.92 -2.18
C THR A 148 -12.45 -20.06 -3.31
N LEU A 149 -12.00 -18.81 -3.41
CA LEU A 149 -12.52 -17.83 -4.36
C LEU A 149 -11.44 -16.81 -4.76
N GLU A 150 -11.39 -16.55 -6.06
CA GLU A 150 -10.56 -15.52 -6.69
C GLU A 150 -11.44 -14.61 -7.55
N LEU A 151 -11.24 -13.30 -7.42
CA LEU A 151 -11.94 -12.26 -8.17
C LEU A 151 -10.93 -11.31 -8.81
N PRO A 152 -11.13 -10.86 -10.06
CA PRO A 152 -10.24 -9.89 -10.69
C PRO A 152 -10.12 -8.59 -9.90
N PHE A 153 -11.22 -8.14 -9.29
CA PHE A 153 -11.24 -7.06 -8.32
C PHE A 153 -12.50 -7.12 -7.44
N ILE A 154 -12.45 -6.45 -6.30
CA ILE A 154 -13.62 -6.12 -5.45
C ILE A 154 -13.73 -4.59 -5.38
N TYR A 155 -14.93 -4.05 -5.56
CA TYR A 155 -15.22 -2.65 -5.32
C TYR A 155 -15.51 -2.43 -3.83
N LEU A 156 -14.75 -1.52 -3.22
CA LEU A 156 -14.72 -1.32 -1.77
C LEU A 156 -15.19 0.07 -1.35
N LYS A 157 -15.88 0.80 -2.22
CA LYS A 157 -16.43 2.10 -1.84
C LYS A 157 -17.47 1.89 -0.74
N ASP A 158 -17.35 2.67 0.33
CA ASP A 158 -18.24 2.68 1.49
C ASP A 158 -18.27 1.35 2.30
N GLU A 159 -17.35 0.42 2.02
CA GLU A 159 -17.19 -0.82 2.79
C GLU A 159 -16.46 -0.59 4.11
N LEU A 160 -16.85 -1.33 5.15
CA LEU A 160 -16.12 -1.37 6.41
C LEU A 160 -15.00 -2.41 6.32
N ILE A 161 -13.75 -1.97 6.26
CA ILE A 161 -12.61 -2.86 6.05
C ILE A 161 -11.75 -2.89 7.31
N LYS A 162 -11.56 -4.09 7.87
CA LYS A 162 -10.59 -4.29 8.96
C LYS A 162 -9.28 -4.79 8.38
N LEU A 163 -8.19 -4.11 8.67
CA LEU A 163 -6.85 -4.67 8.45
C LEU A 163 -6.55 -5.69 9.55
N ILE A 164 -6.11 -6.89 9.14
CA ILE A 164 -5.93 -8.07 9.99
C ILE A 164 -4.45 -8.46 10.10
N SER A 165 -3.73 -8.57 8.98
CA SER A 165 -2.36 -9.10 8.96
C SER A 165 -1.61 -8.72 7.68
N ILE A 166 -0.34 -9.13 7.60
CA ILE A 166 0.45 -9.27 6.35
C ILE A 166 0.76 -10.74 6.14
N VAL A 167 0.68 -11.18 4.89
CA VAL A 167 1.05 -12.54 4.48
C VAL A 167 2.08 -12.49 3.35
N GLU A 168 2.99 -13.46 3.32
CA GLU A 168 3.86 -13.74 2.18
C GLU A 168 3.21 -14.82 1.31
N ILE A 169 2.95 -14.50 0.04
CA ILE A 169 2.35 -15.41 -0.92
C ILE A 169 3.47 -16.11 -1.69
N ASN A 170 3.49 -17.44 -1.62
CA ASN A 170 4.33 -18.26 -2.48
C ASN A 170 3.49 -18.66 -3.69
N ASP A 171 3.85 -18.14 -4.86
CA ASP A 171 3.29 -18.59 -6.14
C ASP A 171 3.85 -19.97 -6.54
#